data_AF-A0A397SYW8-F1
#
_entry.id   AF-A0A397SYW8-F1
#
_cell.length_a   1.000
_cell.length_b   1.000
_cell.length_c   1.000
_cell.angle_alpha   90.00
_cell.angle_beta   90.00
_cell.angle_gamma   90.00
#
_symmetry.space_group_name_H-M   'P 1'
#
loop_
_entity.id
_entity.type
_entity.pdbx_description
1 polymer ?
#
loop_
_entity_poly.entity_id
_entity_poly.type
_entity_poly.pdbx_seq_one_letter_code
_entity_poly.pdbx_strand_id
1 'polypeptide(L)'
;MLQFKTKQKITESSITSQKFPCKKCAKKYTNINYKLCKTCQMIQIDRLKKYFTNSISENENIIVNKSSDTIFEWIPYDQFDNIEEMGKYDCATTYSAIWNVGLPKYKEKGLSTIKVVLKRLYNTQNITNEILDEVKIYAKYDFIKMYGISQNSDTKDYVMVYSSSSCGNKEIDDIIQEFNSNRNNYFVFEWIPYTQFKNIKKIGKNGFATTYSAIWKDGPLIKSKLRRAYSNKKVCLNSFQFTIYEFIYKVRNYFV
;
A
#
# COMPACT_ATOMS: atom_id res chain seq x y z
N MET A 1 46.06 38.73 -18.99
CA MET A 1 46.98 39.24 -17.94
C MET A 1 46.12 39.79 -16.80
N LEU A 2 46.16 39.09 -15.66
CA LEU A 2 45.88 39.45 -14.24
C LEU A 2 45.03 40.71 -13.98
N GLN A 3 44.04 40.66 -13.08
CA GLN A 3 44.29 40.73 -11.64
C GLN A 3 43.32 39.92 -10.76
N PHE A 4 43.92 39.33 -9.71
CA PHE A 4 43.31 38.71 -8.54
C PHE A 4 42.64 39.73 -7.62
N LYS A 5 41.47 39.38 -7.03
CA LYS A 5 41.08 39.80 -5.67
C LYS A 5 40.45 38.65 -4.89
N THR A 6 41.30 38.07 -4.06
CA THR A 6 41.14 37.55 -2.69
C THR A 6 39.75 37.27 -2.09
N LYS A 7 39.69 36.07 -1.49
CA LYS A 7 38.78 35.53 -0.46
C LYS A 7 38.16 36.58 0.47
N GLN A 8 36.83 36.58 0.57
CA GLN A 8 36.12 36.89 1.81
C GLN A 8 35.63 35.59 2.45
N LYS A 9 36.07 35.36 3.69
CA LYS A 9 35.48 34.42 4.65
C LYS A 9 33.99 34.76 4.79
N ILE A 10 33.11 33.85 4.42
CA ILE A 10 31.72 33.90 4.88
C ILE A 10 31.73 33.30 6.28
N THR A 11 31.65 34.18 7.26
CA THR A 11 31.38 33.90 8.67
C THR A 11 29.98 33.33 8.82
N GLU A 12 29.85 32.34 9.70
CA GLU A 12 28.58 31.85 10.23
C GLU A 12 27.70 33.02 10.64
N SER A 13 26.59 33.21 9.92
CA SER A 13 25.50 34.08 10.33
C SER A 13 24.20 33.31 10.16
N SER A 14 23.77 32.71 11.28
CA SER A 14 22.38 32.53 11.69
C SER A 14 21.31 32.73 10.62
N ILE A 15 21.00 31.66 9.87
CA ILE A 15 19.74 31.56 9.11
C ILE A 15 18.64 31.26 10.13
N THR A 16 18.01 32.32 10.62
CA THR A 16 16.73 32.23 11.36
C THR A 16 15.71 31.51 10.49
N SER A 17 15.29 30.32 10.92
CA SER A 17 14.26 29.51 10.27
C SER A 17 12.93 30.27 10.19
N GLN A 18 12.57 30.79 9.01
CA GLN A 18 11.20 31.26 8.76
C GLN A 18 10.25 30.05 8.74
N LYS A 19 9.59 29.82 9.88
CA LYS A 19 8.59 28.76 10.09
C LYS A 19 7.26 29.21 9.49
N PHE A 20 6.94 28.76 8.27
CA PHE A 20 5.63 28.99 7.68
C PHE A 20 4.51 28.41 8.57
N PRO A 21 3.36 29.09 8.76
CA PRO A 21 2.23 28.55 9.51
C PRO A 21 1.36 27.62 8.66
N CYS A 22 0.61 26.70 9.29
CA CYS A 22 -0.28 25.79 8.59
C CYS A 22 -1.40 26.53 7.84
N LYS A 23 -1.55 26.24 6.54
CA LYS A 23 -2.53 26.89 5.65
C LYS A 23 -3.99 26.79 6.11
N LYS A 24 -4.33 25.84 6.98
CA LYS A 24 -5.71 25.56 7.44
C LYS A 24 -6.03 26.10 8.84
N CYS A 25 -5.05 26.17 9.74
CA CYS A 25 -5.26 26.51 11.16
C CYS A 25 -4.35 27.63 11.68
N ALA A 26 -3.43 28.14 10.86
CA ALA A 26 -2.38 29.10 11.22
C ALA A 26 -1.42 28.68 12.37
N LYS A 27 -1.56 27.47 12.95
CA LYS A 27 -0.65 26.95 13.99
C LYS A 27 0.70 26.48 13.41
N LYS A 28 1.73 26.45 14.26
CA LYS A 28 3.09 25.98 13.93
C LYS A 28 3.09 24.50 13.52
N TYR A 29 3.93 24.13 12.55
CA TYR A 29 4.12 22.75 12.11
C TYR A 29 4.79 21.90 13.19
N THR A 30 4.36 20.65 13.32
CA THR A 30 5.08 19.62 14.10
C THR A 30 6.13 18.89 13.27
N ASN A 31 6.00 18.92 11.94
CA ASN A 31 6.97 18.38 11.00
C ASN A 31 7.09 19.31 9.78
N ILE A 32 8.29 19.82 9.54
CA ILE A 32 8.60 20.88 8.57
C ILE A 32 8.43 20.37 7.12
N ASN A 33 8.56 19.05 6.90
CA ASN A 33 8.51 18.44 5.58
C ASN A 33 7.09 18.30 5.01
N TYR A 34 6.05 18.31 5.85
CA TYR A 34 4.69 17.93 5.43
C TYR A 34 3.63 19.05 5.54
N LYS A 35 4.04 20.26 5.94
CA LYS A 35 3.18 21.47 6.00
C LYS A 35 1.77 21.24 6.62
N LEU A 36 1.65 20.52 7.75
CA LEU A 36 0.38 20.34 8.48
C LEU A 36 0.52 20.44 10.02
N CYS A 37 -0.50 20.97 10.71
CA CYS A 37 -0.55 21.09 12.18
C CYS A 37 -1.25 19.89 12.84
N LYS A 38 -0.75 19.41 14.00
CA LYS A 38 -1.33 18.28 14.78
C LYS A 38 -2.83 18.41 15.03
N THR A 39 -3.33 19.63 15.27
CA THR A 39 -4.77 19.91 15.45
C THR A 39 -5.59 19.63 14.19
N CYS A 40 -5.12 20.03 13.00
CA CYS A 40 -5.82 19.76 11.74
C CYS A 40 -5.86 18.29 11.40
N GLN A 41 -4.83 17.54 11.77
CA GLN A 41 -4.78 16.09 11.63
C GLN A 41 -5.86 15.43 12.49
N MET A 42 -5.93 15.79 13.78
CA MET A 42 -6.96 15.27 14.70
C MET A 42 -8.38 15.56 14.22
N ILE A 43 -8.66 16.76 13.72
CA ILE A 43 -10.00 17.12 13.20
C ILE A 43 -10.39 16.25 11.98
N GLN A 44 -9.44 15.92 11.10
CA GLN A 44 -9.74 15.06 9.94
C GLN A 44 -10.01 13.62 10.36
N ILE A 45 -9.30 13.14 11.36
CA ILE A 45 -9.50 11.83 11.97
C ILE A 45 -10.85 11.75 12.69
N ASP A 46 -11.20 12.74 13.50
CA ASP A 46 -12.48 12.76 14.21
C ASP A 46 -13.64 12.82 13.22
N ARG A 47 -13.46 13.53 12.08
CA ARG A 47 -14.40 13.50 10.96
C ARG A 47 -14.47 12.12 10.30
N LEU A 48 -13.36 11.42 10.13
CA LEU A 48 -13.34 10.05 9.60
C LEU A 48 -14.05 9.08 10.54
N LYS A 49 -13.71 9.09 11.83
CA LYS A 49 -14.39 8.30 12.85
C LYS A 49 -15.87 8.58 12.85
N LYS A 50 -16.28 9.86 12.88
CA LYS A 50 -17.69 10.27 12.81
C LYS A 50 -18.37 9.88 11.49
N TYR A 51 -17.69 10.00 10.35
CA TYR A 51 -18.21 9.57 9.06
C TYR A 51 -18.50 8.07 9.08
N PHE A 52 -17.55 7.24 9.53
CA PHE A 52 -17.77 5.80 9.66
C PHE A 52 -18.84 5.45 10.71
N THR A 53 -18.87 6.14 11.86
CA THR A 53 -19.89 5.91 12.90
C THR A 53 -21.30 6.31 12.45
N ASN A 54 -21.46 7.44 11.75
CA ASN A 54 -22.76 7.94 11.30
C ASN A 54 -23.28 7.17 10.07
N SER A 55 -22.39 6.72 9.18
CA SER A 55 -22.75 5.82 8.06
C SER A 55 -23.22 4.44 8.52
N ILE A 56 -22.96 4.06 9.78
CA ILE A 56 -23.48 2.82 10.39
C ILE A 56 -24.90 3.02 10.94
N SER A 57 -25.30 4.25 11.32
CA SER A 57 -26.55 4.50 12.05
C SER A 57 -27.68 5.11 11.22
N GLU A 58 -27.40 5.80 10.12
CA GLU A 58 -28.43 6.47 9.30
C GLU A 58 -28.26 6.12 7.81
N ASN A 59 -29.19 5.30 7.30
CA ASN A 59 -29.41 4.93 5.89
C ASN A 59 -28.41 3.93 5.27
N GLU A 60 -28.91 2.75 4.87
CA GLU A 60 -28.50 1.75 3.84
C GLU A 60 -27.10 1.79 3.16
N ASN A 61 -26.09 2.42 3.74
CA ASN A 61 -24.74 2.55 3.23
C ASN A 61 -23.76 2.39 4.39
N ILE A 62 -23.89 1.28 5.11
CA ILE A 62 -22.67 0.53 5.44
C ILE A 62 -21.92 0.46 4.12
N ILE A 63 -20.63 0.82 4.06
CA ILE A 63 -19.80 0.51 2.87
C ILE A 63 -19.58 -1.01 2.87
N VAL A 64 -20.67 -1.79 2.85
CA VAL A 64 -20.72 -3.11 2.27
C VAL A 64 -20.45 -2.82 0.82
N ASN A 65 -19.25 -3.16 0.36
CA ASN A 65 -19.04 -3.34 -1.06
C ASN A 65 -20.16 -4.28 -1.51
N LYS A 66 -21.12 -3.77 -2.29
CA LYS A 66 -22.39 -4.46 -2.64
C LYS A 66 -22.18 -5.80 -3.36
N SER A 67 -20.93 -6.10 -3.75
CA SER A 67 -20.49 -7.35 -4.37
C SER A 67 -19.66 -8.27 -3.48
N SER A 68 -19.24 -7.82 -2.28
CA SER A 68 -18.41 -8.60 -1.36
C SER A 68 -18.94 -8.59 0.06
N ASP A 69 -18.97 -9.74 0.72
CA ASP A 69 -19.25 -9.88 2.17
C ASP A 69 -18.15 -9.23 3.06
N THR A 70 -17.30 -8.37 2.52
CA THR A 70 -16.17 -7.75 3.24
C THR A 70 -16.65 -6.48 3.93
N ILE A 71 -16.64 -6.52 5.26
CA ILE A 71 -16.97 -5.38 6.11
C ILE A 71 -15.69 -4.56 6.28
N PHE A 72 -15.77 -3.27 5.94
CA PHE A 72 -14.75 -2.28 6.23
C PHE A 72 -14.92 -1.77 7.67
N GLU A 73 -13.90 -1.88 8.53
CA GLU A 73 -14.05 -1.53 9.94
C GLU A 73 -12.82 -0.85 10.58
N TRP A 74 -12.98 -0.40 11.83
CA TRP A 74 -11.86 0.02 12.67
C TRP A 74 -11.26 -1.20 13.38
N ILE A 75 -9.97 -1.43 13.17
CA ILE A 75 -9.27 -2.60 13.71
C ILE A 75 -8.31 -2.13 14.81
N PRO A 76 -8.45 -2.57 16.08
CA PRO A 76 -7.47 -2.32 17.13
C PRO A 76 -6.07 -2.82 16.71
N TYR A 77 -5.05 -1.97 16.85
CA TYR A 77 -3.71 -2.23 16.31
C TYR A 77 -2.98 -3.37 17.03
N ASP A 78 -3.33 -3.61 18.29
CA ASP A 78 -2.83 -4.71 19.13
C ASP A 78 -3.30 -6.10 18.65
N GLN A 79 -4.13 -6.18 17.61
CA GLN A 79 -4.51 -7.45 16.98
C GLN A 79 -3.54 -7.92 15.89
N PHE A 80 -2.49 -7.16 15.59
CA PHE A 80 -1.50 -7.47 14.57
C PHE A 80 -0.17 -7.95 15.18
N ASP A 81 0.22 -9.17 14.85
CA ASP A 81 1.50 -9.76 15.21
C ASP A 81 2.44 -9.86 14.00
N ASN A 82 3.72 -10.13 14.28
CA ASN A 82 4.76 -10.38 13.27
C ASN A 82 4.80 -9.30 12.18
N ILE A 83 4.78 -8.04 12.59
CA ILE A 83 4.81 -6.90 11.67
C ILE A 83 6.22 -6.77 11.08
N GLU A 84 6.34 -7.01 9.77
CA GLU A 84 7.60 -6.99 9.03
C GLU A 84 7.52 -6.01 7.85
N GLU A 85 8.54 -5.16 7.68
CA GLU A 85 8.62 -4.25 6.52
C GLU A 85 8.79 -5.04 5.22
N MET A 86 7.86 -4.83 4.28
CA MET A 86 7.96 -5.34 2.91
C MET A 86 8.87 -4.35 2.18
N GLY A 87 10.17 -4.64 2.15
CA GLY A 87 11.23 -3.65 1.93
C GLY A 87 11.03 -2.67 0.76
N LYS A 88 11.74 -1.53 0.79
CA LYS A 88 11.61 -0.35 -0.09
C LYS A 88 11.45 -0.57 -1.62
N TYR A 89 11.80 -1.75 -2.14
CA TYR A 89 11.65 -2.12 -3.55
C TYR A 89 10.34 -2.84 -3.87
N ASP A 90 9.62 -3.28 -2.84
CA ASP A 90 8.27 -3.80 -2.92
C ASP A 90 7.28 -2.63 -2.87
N CYS A 91 6.24 -2.72 -3.69
CA CYS A 91 5.16 -1.77 -3.87
C CYS A 91 4.73 -1.05 -2.56
N ALA A 92 4.86 0.29 -2.53
CA ALA A 92 4.63 1.20 -1.38
C ALA A 92 5.37 0.84 -0.06
N THR A 93 5.59 1.79 0.85
CA THR A 93 6.13 1.47 2.20
C THR A 93 5.08 0.71 3.00
N THR A 94 5.05 -0.61 2.82
CA THR A 94 4.05 -1.52 3.38
C THR A 94 4.70 -2.48 4.37
N TYR A 95 3.88 -3.00 5.28
CA TYR A 95 4.28 -4.01 6.23
C TYR A 95 3.38 -5.24 6.04
N SER A 96 3.92 -6.44 6.21
CA SER A 96 3.09 -7.63 6.35
C SER A 96 2.88 -7.93 7.82
N ALA A 97 1.70 -8.43 8.19
CA ALA A 97 1.37 -8.79 9.56
C ALA A 97 0.44 -10.02 9.60
N ILE A 98 0.35 -10.65 10.77
CA ILE A 98 -0.65 -11.67 11.08
C ILE A 98 -1.76 -10.99 11.88
N TRP A 99 -2.99 -11.02 11.37
CA TRP A 99 -4.17 -10.55 12.09
C TRP A 99 -4.84 -11.74 12.81
N ASN A 100 -4.77 -11.72 14.14
CA ASN A 100 -5.07 -12.88 15.01
C ASN A 100 -6.56 -13.12 15.30
N VAL A 101 -7.39 -12.12 15.04
CA VAL A 101 -8.83 -12.21 15.33
C VAL A 101 -9.61 -12.54 14.07
N GLY A 102 -9.18 -11.98 12.93
CA GLY A 102 -9.89 -12.05 11.66
C GLY A 102 -11.32 -11.51 11.74
N LEU A 103 -12.05 -11.56 10.62
CA LEU A 103 -13.50 -11.34 10.63
C LEU A 103 -14.22 -12.58 11.20
N PRO A 104 -15.37 -12.43 11.89
CA PRO A 104 -16.15 -13.55 12.46
C PRO A 104 -16.39 -14.71 11.48
N LYS A 105 -16.66 -14.40 10.21
CA LYS A 105 -16.82 -15.39 9.12
C LYS A 105 -15.61 -16.30 8.87
N TYR A 106 -14.40 -15.86 9.21
CA TYR A 106 -13.19 -16.68 9.05
C TYR A 106 -13.00 -17.64 10.23
N LYS A 107 -13.49 -17.27 11.42
CA LYS A 107 -13.54 -18.19 12.58
C LYS A 107 -14.44 -19.39 12.28
N GLU A 108 -15.58 -19.17 11.63
CA GLU A 108 -16.49 -20.24 11.18
C GLU A 108 -15.84 -21.18 10.14
N LYS A 109 -14.87 -20.68 9.37
CA LYS A 109 -14.09 -21.46 8.39
C LYS A 109 -12.82 -22.11 8.99
N GLY A 110 -12.62 -22.04 10.30
CA GLY A 110 -11.45 -22.60 10.98
C GLY A 110 -10.14 -21.84 10.74
N LEU A 111 -10.20 -20.63 10.17
CA LEU A 111 -9.05 -19.74 9.97
C LEU A 111 -8.99 -18.78 11.16
N SER A 112 -8.16 -19.10 12.16
CA SER A 112 -7.97 -18.25 13.34
C SER A 112 -7.12 -17.01 13.05
N THR A 113 -6.25 -17.07 12.04
CA THR A 113 -5.31 -16.00 11.72
C THR A 113 -5.23 -15.75 10.22
N ILE A 114 -5.16 -14.49 9.78
CA ILE A 114 -4.99 -14.14 8.37
C ILE A 114 -3.77 -13.24 8.14
N LYS A 115 -3.03 -13.48 7.06
CA LYS A 115 -1.94 -12.59 6.65
C LYS A 115 -2.52 -11.34 5.99
N VAL A 116 -2.09 -10.18 6.43
CA VAL A 116 -2.57 -8.88 5.94
C VAL A 116 -1.39 -7.99 5.50
N VAL A 117 -1.71 -6.99 4.71
CA VAL A 117 -0.80 -5.90 4.35
C VAL A 117 -1.26 -4.63 5.05
N LEU A 118 -0.34 -3.99 5.77
CA LEU A 118 -0.53 -2.72 6.44
C LEU A 118 0.16 -1.63 5.61
N LYS A 119 -0.62 -0.72 5.05
CA LYS A 119 -0.10 0.46 4.37
C LYS A 119 -0.15 1.65 5.30
N ARG A 120 1.01 2.21 5.62
CA ARG A 120 1.07 3.43 6.41
C ARG A 120 0.53 4.61 5.60
N LEU A 121 -0.40 5.35 6.21
CA LEU A 121 -0.85 6.62 5.69
C LEU A 121 0.08 7.72 6.18
N TYR A 122 0.81 8.31 5.26
CA TYR A 122 1.53 9.54 5.55
C TYR A 122 0.53 10.67 5.74
N ASN A 123 0.89 11.64 6.59
CA ASN A 123 0.03 12.75 6.97
C ASN A 123 -0.19 13.71 5.78
N THR A 124 -1.02 13.31 4.82
CA THR A 124 -1.43 14.12 3.69
C THR A 124 -2.45 15.16 4.17
N GLN A 125 -2.47 16.33 3.52
CA GLN A 125 -3.37 17.42 3.92
C GLN A 125 -4.87 17.05 3.82
N ASN A 126 -5.18 15.92 3.18
CA ASN A 126 -6.54 15.47 2.89
C ASN A 126 -6.66 13.93 2.95
N ILE A 127 -6.28 13.36 4.10
CA ILE A 127 -6.31 11.90 4.35
C ILE A 127 -7.70 11.31 4.10
N THR A 128 -8.77 12.07 4.32
CA THR A 128 -10.15 11.64 4.07
C THR A 128 -10.42 11.34 2.60
N ASN A 129 -10.02 12.21 1.69
CA ASN A 129 -10.23 11.97 0.25
C ASN A 129 -9.35 10.83 -0.25
N GLU A 130 -8.12 10.72 0.26
CA GLU A 130 -7.22 9.62 -0.05
C GLU A 130 -7.82 8.26 0.35
N ILE A 131 -8.40 8.17 1.55
CA ILE A 131 -9.15 6.99 2.00
C ILE A 131 -10.36 6.71 1.10
N LEU A 132 -11.17 7.73 0.80
CA LEU A 132 -12.38 7.56 0.00
C LEU A 132 -12.07 7.08 -1.42
N ASP A 133 -11.01 7.58 -2.05
CA ASP A 133 -10.62 7.17 -3.39
C ASP A 133 -10.10 5.74 -3.42
N GLU A 134 -9.38 5.30 -2.39
CA GLU A 134 -8.96 3.90 -2.27
C GLU A 134 -10.15 2.98 -2.02
N VAL A 135 -11.04 3.34 -1.09
CA VAL A 135 -12.26 2.56 -0.81
C VAL A 135 -13.07 2.31 -2.08
N LYS A 136 -13.19 3.30 -2.97
CA LYS A 136 -13.88 3.12 -4.26
C LYS A 136 -13.20 2.08 -5.17
N ILE A 137 -11.86 2.07 -5.21
CA ILE A 137 -11.08 1.11 -6.03
C ILE A 137 -11.32 -0.32 -5.53
N TYR A 138 -11.18 -0.54 -4.22
CA TYR A 138 -11.38 -1.87 -3.61
C TYR A 138 -12.85 -2.26 -3.46
N ALA A 139 -13.79 -1.32 -3.67
CA ALA A 139 -15.21 -1.64 -3.79
C ALA A 139 -15.60 -2.11 -5.20
N LYS A 140 -14.77 -1.84 -6.22
CA LYS A 140 -15.09 -2.16 -7.62
C LYS A 140 -14.97 -3.65 -7.93
N TYR A 141 -14.08 -4.35 -7.24
CA TYR A 141 -13.74 -5.75 -7.47
C TYR A 141 -13.63 -6.50 -6.14
N ASP A 142 -13.73 -7.83 -6.14
CA ASP A 142 -13.66 -8.64 -4.89
C ASP A 142 -12.31 -9.38 -4.71
N PHE A 143 -11.36 -9.21 -5.64
CA PHE A 143 -10.12 -9.98 -5.60
C PHE A 143 -9.16 -9.51 -4.49
N ILE A 144 -8.93 -8.20 -4.36
CA ILE A 144 -8.14 -7.61 -3.26
C ILE A 144 -9.12 -6.98 -2.28
N LYS A 145 -8.99 -7.35 -0.99
CA LYS A 145 -9.93 -6.94 0.03
C LYS A 145 -9.31 -5.86 0.90
N MET A 146 -10.05 -4.78 1.11
CA MET A 146 -9.75 -3.80 2.13
C MET A 146 -10.55 -4.15 3.38
N TYR A 147 -9.86 -4.47 4.48
CA TYR A 147 -10.51 -4.86 5.73
C TYR A 147 -10.82 -3.67 6.62
N GLY A 148 -10.03 -2.60 6.55
CA GLY A 148 -10.28 -1.46 7.42
C GLY A 148 -9.11 -0.53 7.63
N ILE A 149 -9.20 0.23 8.72
CA ILE A 149 -8.17 1.16 9.19
C ILE A 149 -7.81 0.82 10.63
N SER A 150 -6.52 0.97 10.94
CA SER A 150 -6.01 0.88 12.29
C SER A 150 -5.12 2.09 12.61
N GLN A 151 -4.77 2.28 13.88
CA GLN A 151 -3.84 3.31 14.32
C GLN A 151 -2.80 2.72 15.28
N ASN A 152 -1.53 2.83 14.90
CA ASN A 152 -0.42 2.42 15.75
C ASN A 152 -0.42 3.28 17.04
N SER A 153 -0.48 2.65 18.19
CA SER A 153 -0.57 3.32 19.50
C SER A 153 0.68 4.15 19.82
N ASP A 154 1.83 3.77 19.30
CA ASP A 154 3.13 4.34 19.68
C ASP A 154 3.48 5.49 18.75
N THR A 155 3.40 5.26 17.44
CA THR A 155 3.72 6.28 16.43
C THR A 155 2.56 7.22 16.15
N LYS A 156 1.33 6.84 16.53
CA LYS A 156 0.06 7.51 16.20
C LYS A 156 -0.26 7.55 14.70
N ASP A 157 0.49 6.82 13.88
CA ASP A 157 0.23 6.72 12.45
C ASP A 157 -1.01 5.88 12.17
N TYR A 158 -1.75 6.28 11.15
CA TYR A 158 -2.84 5.48 10.61
C TYR A 158 -2.29 4.48 9.60
N VAL A 159 -2.88 3.29 9.60
CA VAL A 159 -2.58 2.26 8.62
C VAL A 159 -3.88 1.77 7.99
N MET A 160 -3.88 1.57 6.68
CA MET A 160 -4.92 0.82 6.00
C MET A 160 -4.55 -0.66 6.00
N VAL A 161 -5.56 -1.52 6.12
CA VAL A 161 -5.41 -2.98 6.26
C VAL A 161 -6.03 -3.66 5.05
N TYR A 162 -5.23 -4.43 4.32
CA TYR A 162 -5.65 -5.16 3.12
C TYR A 162 -5.35 -6.66 3.21
N SER A 163 -5.95 -7.45 2.32
CA SER A 163 -5.57 -8.84 2.13
C SER A 163 -4.14 -8.98 1.62
N SER A 164 -3.51 -10.12 1.88
CA SER A 164 -2.15 -10.43 1.44
C SER A 164 -1.93 -10.45 -0.09
N SER A 165 -3.00 -10.33 -0.87
CA SER A 165 -2.94 -10.19 -2.33
C SER A 165 -2.65 -8.75 -2.78
N SER A 166 -2.86 -7.77 -1.89
CA SER A 166 -2.52 -6.36 -2.13
C SER A 166 -1.00 -6.18 -2.10
N CYS A 167 -0.50 -5.32 -2.97
CA CYS A 167 0.84 -4.79 -2.82
C CYS A 167 0.85 -3.42 -2.14
N GLY A 168 -0.32 -2.81 -1.89
CA GLY A 168 -0.46 -1.52 -1.20
C GLY A 168 -0.27 -0.29 -2.10
N ASN A 169 -0.04 -0.47 -3.40
CA ASN A 169 -0.18 0.60 -4.39
C ASN A 169 -1.50 0.43 -5.13
N LYS A 170 -2.39 1.41 -4.97
CA LYS A 170 -3.73 1.40 -5.54
C LYS A 170 -3.77 1.25 -7.06
N GLU A 171 -2.77 1.77 -7.80
CA GLU A 171 -2.74 1.68 -9.26
C GLU A 171 -2.34 0.27 -9.74
N ILE A 172 -1.39 -0.37 -9.05
CA ILE A 172 -1.02 -1.77 -9.33
C ILE A 172 -2.18 -2.69 -8.91
N ASP A 173 -2.74 -2.47 -7.73
CA ASP A 173 -3.84 -3.28 -7.19
C ASP A 173 -5.10 -3.18 -8.06
N ASP A 174 -5.42 -2.01 -8.62
CA ASP A 174 -6.51 -1.84 -9.60
C ASP A 174 -6.32 -2.73 -10.83
N ILE A 175 -5.11 -2.77 -11.41
CA ILE A 175 -4.79 -3.63 -12.56
C ILE A 175 -4.90 -5.11 -12.20
N ILE A 176 -4.38 -5.50 -11.03
CA ILE A 176 -4.46 -6.88 -10.55
C ILE A 176 -5.91 -7.31 -10.41
N GLN A 177 -6.74 -6.45 -9.79
CA GLN A 177 -8.15 -6.73 -9.59
C GLN A 177 -8.91 -6.80 -10.91
N GLU A 178 -8.69 -5.87 -11.82
CA GLU A 178 -9.29 -5.84 -13.16
C GLU A 178 -8.98 -7.12 -13.92
N PHE A 179 -7.70 -7.52 -13.95
CA PHE A 179 -7.25 -8.70 -14.69
C PHE A 179 -7.88 -9.99 -14.17
N ASN A 180 -7.96 -10.15 -12.85
CA ASN A 180 -8.57 -11.34 -12.24
C ASN A 180 -10.10 -11.33 -12.31
N SER A 181 -10.73 -10.17 -12.44
CA SER A 181 -12.19 -10.07 -12.57
C SER A 181 -12.66 -10.38 -13.99
N ASN A 182 -11.91 -9.96 -15.01
CA ASN A 182 -12.30 -10.07 -16.41
C ASN A 182 -11.93 -11.42 -17.07
N ARG A 183 -11.23 -12.32 -16.37
CA ARG A 183 -10.72 -13.58 -16.95
C ARG A 183 -10.92 -14.79 -16.04
N ASN A 184 -11.33 -15.90 -16.65
CA ASN A 184 -11.37 -17.21 -15.99
C ASN A 184 -10.00 -17.92 -16.08
N ASN A 185 -8.95 -17.25 -15.61
CA ASN A 185 -7.61 -17.83 -15.58
C ASN A 185 -7.50 -18.85 -14.44
N TYR A 186 -6.78 -19.95 -14.70
CA TYR A 186 -6.51 -20.97 -13.69
C TYR A 186 -5.60 -20.44 -12.57
N PHE A 187 -4.56 -19.70 -12.94
CA PHE A 187 -3.67 -19.01 -12.02
C PHE A 187 -4.10 -17.56 -11.83
N VAL A 188 -3.88 -17.07 -10.62
CA VAL A 188 -4.09 -15.68 -10.25
C VAL A 188 -2.97 -14.81 -10.83
N PHE A 189 -3.32 -13.65 -11.37
CA PHE A 189 -2.35 -12.59 -11.65
C PHE A 189 -2.11 -11.82 -10.37
N GLU A 190 -0.90 -11.81 -9.83
CA GLU A 190 -0.62 -11.27 -8.49
C GLU A 190 0.69 -10.48 -8.48
N TRP A 191 0.79 -9.57 -7.51
CA TRP A 191 2.08 -8.98 -7.14
C TRP A 191 2.91 -10.01 -6.39
N ILE A 192 4.20 -10.11 -6.72
CA ILE A 192 5.12 -11.05 -6.08
C ILE A 192 6.26 -10.23 -5.46
N PRO A 193 6.40 -10.20 -4.12
CA PRO A 193 7.50 -9.53 -3.45
C PRO A 193 8.85 -10.05 -3.95
N TYR A 194 9.83 -9.18 -4.16
CA TYR A 194 11.12 -9.61 -4.74
C TYR A 194 11.84 -10.64 -3.86
N THR A 195 11.61 -10.57 -2.55
CA THR A 195 12.08 -11.53 -1.53
C THR A 195 11.61 -12.97 -1.76
N GLN A 196 10.61 -13.19 -2.64
CA GLN A 196 10.12 -14.50 -3.02
C GLN A 196 11.01 -15.23 -4.03
N PHE A 197 11.98 -14.53 -4.63
CA PHE A 197 12.88 -15.09 -5.62
C PHE A 197 14.25 -15.44 -5.01
N LYS A 198 14.73 -16.65 -5.29
CA LYS A 198 16.05 -17.15 -4.92
C LYS A 198 16.87 -17.46 -6.17
N ASN A 199 18.20 -17.58 -6.01
CA ASN A 199 19.12 -17.98 -7.08
C ASN A 199 18.98 -17.14 -8.36
N ILE A 200 18.82 -15.82 -8.19
CA ILE A 200 18.62 -14.89 -9.30
C ILE A 200 19.93 -14.77 -10.09
N LYS A 201 19.90 -15.17 -11.36
CA LYS A 201 21.06 -15.16 -12.25
C LYS A 201 20.69 -14.49 -13.56
N LYS A 202 21.45 -13.47 -13.98
CA LYS A 202 21.28 -12.84 -15.29
C LYS A 202 21.54 -13.86 -16.39
N ILE A 203 20.64 -13.97 -17.35
CA ILE A 203 20.75 -14.89 -18.49
C ILE A 203 20.84 -14.17 -19.84
N GLY A 204 20.48 -12.88 -19.89
CA GLY A 204 20.60 -12.09 -21.11
C GLY A 204 20.17 -10.64 -20.93
N LYS A 205 20.39 -9.83 -21.96
CA LYS A 205 19.87 -8.46 -22.08
C LYS A 205 19.46 -8.24 -23.53
N ASN A 206 18.17 -8.04 -23.77
CA ASN A 206 17.62 -7.76 -25.10
C ASN A 206 16.90 -6.42 -25.08
N GLY A 207 17.37 -5.47 -25.89
CA GLY A 207 16.82 -4.11 -25.94
C GLY A 207 16.79 -3.44 -24.57
N PHE A 208 15.59 -3.07 -24.11
CA PHE A 208 15.34 -2.36 -22.86
C PHE A 208 15.18 -3.26 -21.61
N ALA A 209 15.22 -4.58 -21.78
CA ALA A 209 15.01 -5.53 -20.70
C ALA A 209 16.27 -6.34 -20.38
N THR A 210 16.56 -6.50 -19.10
CA THR A 210 17.53 -7.50 -18.63
C THR A 210 16.77 -8.70 -18.09
N THR A 211 17.10 -9.88 -18.59
CA THR A 211 16.42 -11.12 -18.25
C THR A 211 17.25 -11.91 -17.25
N TYR A 212 16.58 -12.39 -16.20
CA TYR A 212 17.15 -13.22 -15.14
C TYR A 212 16.38 -14.54 -15.04
N SER A 213 17.09 -15.61 -14.71
CA SER A 213 16.48 -16.83 -14.19
C SER A 213 16.42 -16.77 -12.66
N ALA A 214 15.37 -17.32 -12.07
CA ALA A 214 15.22 -17.39 -10.62
C ALA A 214 14.39 -18.61 -10.21
N ILE A 215 14.38 -18.89 -8.91
CA ILE A 215 13.46 -19.84 -8.27
C ILE A 215 12.45 -19.04 -7.48
N TRP A 216 11.16 -19.17 -7.81
CA TRP A 216 10.05 -18.63 -7.02
C TRP A 216 9.68 -19.62 -5.93
N LYS A 217 9.92 -19.24 -4.66
CA LYS A 217 9.70 -20.09 -3.49
C LYS A 217 8.25 -20.55 -3.38
N ASP A 218 7.32 -19.61 -3.33
CA ASP A 218 5.91 -19.90 -3.07
C ASP A 218 5.20 -20.46 -4.31
N GLY A 219 5.59 -20.04 -5.51
CA GLY A 219 4.90 -20.42 -6.75
C GLY A 219 3.54 -19.71 -6.92
N PRO A 220 2.87 -19.93 -8.06
CA PRO A 220 1.63 -19.21 -8.39
C PRO A 220 0.43 -19.63 -7.52
N LEU A 221 -0.43 -18.66 -7.20
CA LEU A 221 -1.75 -18.93 -6.60
C LEU A 221 -2.71 -19.54 -7.62
N ILE A 222 -3.43 -20.59 -7.21
CA ILE A 222 -4.55 -21.16 -7.97
C ILE A 222 -5.84 -20.46 -7.57
N LYS A 223 -6.56 -19.90 -8.55
CA LYS A 223 -7.78 -19.10 -8.32
C LYS A 223 -8.88 -19.91 -7.62
N SER A 224 -9.14 -21.13 -8.06
CA SER A 224 -10.22 -21.98 -7.53
C SER A 224 -9.97 -22.57 -6.14
N LYS A 225 -8.71 -22.56 -5.67
CA LYS A 225 -8.32 -23.26 -4.44
C LYS A 225 -7.69 -22.35 -3.39
N LEU A 226 -7.39 -21.09 -3.72
CA LEU A 226 -6.66 -20.13 -2.88
C LEU A 226 -5.40 -20.75 -2.24
N ARG A 227 -4.75 -21.67 -2.96
CA ARG A 227 -3.53 -22.36 -2.53
C ARG A 227 -2.42 -22.12 -3.53
N ARG A 228 -1.19 -22.10 -3.03
CA ARG A 228 0.02 -22.03 -3.84
C ARG A 228 0.24 -23.36 -4.56
N ALA A 229 0.66 -23.28 -5.82
CA ALA A 229 1.00 -24.45 -6.62
C ALA A 229 2.50 -24.48 -6.90
N TYR A 230 3.07 -25.69 -6.93
CA TYR A 230 4.43 -25.90 -7.43
C TYR A 230 5.48 -24.98 -6.77
N SER A 231 5.69 -25.14 -5.46
CA SER A 231 6.75 -24.42 -4.74
C SER A 231 8.12 -24.62 -5.41
N ASN A 232 8.99 -23.64 -5.29
CA ASN A 232 10.34 -23.65 -5.90
C ASN A 232 10.33 -23.75 -7.44
N LYS A 233 9.38 -23.06 -8.09
CA LYS A 233 9.29 -23.05 -9.55
C LYS A 233 10.41 -22.24 -10.18
N LYS A 234 11.08 -22.79 -11.19
CA LYS A 234 12.02 -22.02 -12.02
C LYS A 234 11.24 -21.03 -12.88
N VAL A 235 11.61 -19.76 -12.81
CA VAL A 235 10.93 -18.65 -13.50
C VAL A 235 11.94 -17.75 -14.22
N CYS A 236 11.42 -16.96 -15.13
CA CYS A 236 12.14 -15.93 -15.85
C CYS A 236 11.64 -14.56 -15.38
N LEU A 237 12.55 -13.68 -14.95
CA LEU A 237 12.26 -12.33 -14.51
C LEU A 237 12.80 -11.34 -15.54
N ASN A 238 11.93 -10.53 -16.14
CA ASN A 238 12.33 -9.43 -16.99
C ASN A 238 12.37 -8.15 -16.17
N SER A 239 13.57 -7.60 -15.98
CA SER A 239 13.79 -6.31 -15.34
C SER A 239 13.80 -5.22 -16.40
N PHE A 240 12.92 -4.24 -16.24
CA PHE A 240 12.80 -3.09 -17.12
C PHE A 240 13.26 -1.83 -16.40
N GLN A 241 13.98 -0.95 -17.10
CA GLN A 241 14.30 0.38 -16.59
C GLN A 241 13.16 1.35 -16.94
N PHE A 242 11.98 1.11 -16.36
CA PHE A 242 10.80 1.95 -16.53
C PHE A 242 10.41 2.61 -15.21
N THR A 243 9.82 3.78 -15.31
CA THR A 243 9.01 4.34 -14.24
C THR A 243 7.79 3.46 -13.98
N ILE A 244 7.18 3.59 -12.80
CA ILE A 244 5.96 2.83 -12.48
C ILE A 244 4.82 3.14 -13.46
N TYR A 245 4.72 4.38 -13.94
CA TYR A 245 3.72 4.80 -14.91
C TYR A 245 3.91 4.14 -16.27
N GLU A 246 5.14 4.09 -16.77
CA GLU A 246 5.47 3.38 -18.02
C GLU A 246 5.23 1.88 -17.90
N PHE A 247 5.55 1.29 -16.74
CA PHE A 247 5.25 -0.10 -16.45
C PHE A 247 3.73 -0.35 -16.51
N ILE A 248 2.94 0.42 -15.76
CA ILE A 248 1.47 0.32 -15.73
C ILE A 248 0.88 0.48 -17.13
N TYR A 249 1.32 1.49 -17.88
CA TYR A 249 0.85 1.74 -19.24
C TYR A 249 1.11 0.55 -20.17
N LYS A 250 2.33 -0.01 -20.13
CA LYS A 250 2.67 -1.20 -20.92
C LYS A 250 1.86 -2.41 -20.51
N VAL A 251 1.76 -2.68 -19.21
CA VAL A 251 0.99 -3.81 -18.68
C VAL A 251 -0.46 -3.74 -19.16
N ARG A 252 -1.11 -2.57 -19.08
CA ARG A 252 -2.46 -2.37 -19.60
C ARG A 252 -2.56 -2.67 -21.11
N ASN A 253 -1.59 -2.21 -21.91
CA ASN A 253 -1.58 -2.45 -23.36
C ASN A 253 -1.20 -3.90 -23.77
N TYR A 254 -0.49 -4.65 -22.93
CA TYR A 254 -0.23 -6.08 -23.19
C TYR A 254 -1.49 -6.95 -23.05
N PHE A 255 -2.59 -6.40 -22.51
CA PHE A 255 -3.78 -7.15 -22.15
C PHE A 255 -5.06 -6.75 -22.90
N VAL A 256 -4.99 -5.74 -23.77
CA VAL A 256 -6.02 -5.38 -24.78
C VAL A 256 -5.72 -6.12 -26.07
#